data_AF-A0A1I3FUM7-F1
#
_entry.id   AF-A0A1I3FUM7-F1
#
_cell.length_a   1.000
_cell.length_b   1.000
_cell.length_c   1.000
_cell.angle_alpha   90.00
_cell.angle_beta   90.00
_cell.angle_gamma   90.00
#
_symmetry.space_group_name_H-M   'P 1'
#
loop_
_entity.id
_entity.type
_entity.pdbx_description
1 polymer ?
#
loop_
_entity_poly.entity_id
_entity_poly.type
_entity_poly.pdbx_seq_one_letter_code
_entity_poly.pdbx_strand_id
1 'polypeptide(L)'
;MTNYKSRTTGMRSRNNGARPRPGVASRELQEARRRKRQREVMRNRIIFGTCLLAFALLLIFIIVKLIGLALNAGKSSDTSTLTFAADGKVVFEEVTDFDTDTYSKSELKSYTNDLIKSFNDTYGSKAISLDKLRVKGDKAYLKTTYKDADCYSAFTSYTTYNASYTDAVEAGYDFGVLFSQVADDKLLEAGVINADTEFADYNVAIVNENITVTVPGDIAYVSNADVELIDSDTITISQADGNSDATDMVYIIYSTK
;
A
#
# COMPACT_ATOMS: atom_id res chain seq x y z
N MET A 1 57.91 -55.97 52.39
CA MET A 1 59.30 -55.46 52.43
C MET A 1 59.76 -55.28 50.99
N THR A 2 60.36 -54.21 50.47
CA THR A 2 60.81 -52.88 50.93
C THR A 2 61.16 -52.12 49.64
N ASN A 3 60.97 -50.80 49.64
CA ASN A 3 61.40 -49.85 48.60
C ASN A 3 62.88 -50.04 48.18
N TYR A 4 63.23 -49.67 46.95
CA TYR A 4 64.15 -48.54 46.68
C TYR A 4 64.18 -48.14 45.19
N LYS A 5 64.06 -46.83 44.94
CA LYS A 5 64.27 -46.15 43.65
C LYS A 5 65.77 -45.96 43.39
N SER A 6 66.17 -45.92 42.12
CA SER A 6 67.19 -44.96 41.65
C SER A 6 66.98 -44.58 40.18
N ARG A 7 67.31 -43.32 39.87
CA ARG A 7 67.12 -42.56 38.62
C ARG A 7 68.44 -42.47 37.84
N THR A 8 68.36 -42.31 36.51
CA THR A 8 69.11 -41.32 35.68
C THR A 8 68.64 -41.42 34.20
N THR A 9 67.98 -40.40 33.61
CA THR A 9 68.51 -39.27 32.77
C THR A 9 68.76 -39.69 31.30
N GLY A 10 67.87 -39.36 30.34
CA GLY A 10 67.96 -38.21 29.39
C GLY A 10 68.48 -38.70 28.01
N MET A 11 67.89 -38.47 26.83
CA MET A 11 67.58 -37.21 26.16
C MET A 11 66.63 -37.42 24.95
N ARG A 12 65.97 -36.31 24.55
CA ARG A 12 64.88 -36.16 23.58
C ARG A 12 65.31 -36.22 22.10
N SER A 13 64.46 -36.80 21.24
CA SER A 13 64.42 -36.53 19.80
C SER A 13 63.16 -35.72 19.42
N ARG A 14 63.34 -34.75 18.52
CA ARG A 14 62.37 -33.78 17.99
C ARG A 14 61.48 -34.41 16.92
N ASN A 15 60.17 -34.11 16.91
CA ASN A 15 59.53 -33.52 15.74
C ASN A 15 58.12 -32.99 16.07
N ASN A 16 57.94 -31.67 15.93
CA ASN A 16 56.66 -30.97 16.08
C ASN A 16 55.98 -30.89 14.70
N GLY A 17 55.12 -31.86 14.39
CA GLY A 17 54.05 -31.71 13.40
C GLY A 17 52.74 -31.63 14.17
N ALA A 18 52.11 -30.45 14.17
CA ALA A 18 50.91 -30.18 14.97
C ALA A 18 49.77 -31.14 14.61
N ARG A 19 49.38 -32.00 15.55
CA ARG A 19 48.13 -32.78 15.47
C ARG A 19 46.94 -31.81 15.60
N PRO A 20 45.88 -31.92 14.78
CA PRO A 20 44.69 -31.10 14.96
C PRO A 20 44.08 -31.39 16.34
N ARG A 21 43.78 -30.35 17.12
CA ARG A 21 43.20 -30.50 18.45
C ARG A 21 41.85 -31.22 18.33
N PRO A 22 41.64 -32.37 19.00
CA PRO A 22 40.37 -33.07 18.95
C PRO A 22 39.32 -32.18 19.62
N GLY A 23 38.36 -31.71 18.83
CA GLY A 23 37.28 -30.84 19.28
C GLY A 23 37.09 -29.55 18.48
N VAL A 24 38.02 -29.14 17.61
CA VAL A 24 37.86 -27.88 16.85
C VAL A 24 36.98 -28.10 15.61
N ALA A 25 37.29 -29.10 14.78
CA ALA A 25 36.51 -29.39 13.57
C ALA A 25 35.05 -29.81 13.84
N SER A 26 34.79 -30.52 14.95
CA SER A 26 33.43 -30.89 15.36
C SER A 26 32.64 -29.73 15.98
N ARG A 27 33.31 -28.76 16.62
CA ARG A 27 32.70 -27.52 17.12
C ARG A 27 32.39 -26.54 16.00
N GLU A 28 33.29 -26.38 15.03
CA GLU A 28 33.08 -25.51 13.87
C GLU A 28 31.91 -26.00 12.99
N LEU A 29 31.79 -27.31 12.75
CA LEU A 29 30.66 -27.86 12.00
C LEU A 29 29.33 -27.77 12.76
N GLN A 30 29.36 -27.89 14.10
CA GLN A 30 28.19 -27.71 14.95
C GLN A 30 27.78 -26.23 15.08
N GLU A 31 28.73 -25.30 15.12
CA GLU A 31 28.49 -23.85 15.14
C GLU A 31 27.97 -23.34 13.79
N ALA A 32 28.50 -23.84 12.66
CA ALA A 32 27.98 -23.53 11.33
C ALA A 32 26.53 -24.04 11.17
N ARG A 33 26.23 -25.26 11.64
CA ARG A 33 24.86 -25.84 11.63
C ARG A 33 23.92 -25.16 12.62
N ARG A 34 24.42 -24.63 13.75
CA ARG A 34 23.63 -23.82 14.70
C ARG A 34 23.34 -22.43 14.14
N ARG A 35 24.31 -21.76 13.51
CA ARG A 35 24.10 -20.44 12.89
C ARG A 35 23.14 -20.49 11.70
N LYS A 36 23.18 -21.55 10.88
CA LYS A 36 22.23 -21.73 9.77
C LYS A 36 20.80 -21.98 10.27
N ARG A 37 20.63 -22.89 11.24
CA ARG A 37 19.32 -23.13 11.88
C ARG A 37 18.80 -21.93 12.67
N GLN A 38 19.66 -21.18 13.35
CA GLN A 38 19.26 -19.94 14.04
C GLN A 38 18.86 -18.82 13.09
N ARG A 39 19.48 -18.70 11.90
CA ARG A 39 19.08 -17.72 10.88
C ARG A 39 17.75 -18.07 10.22
N GLU A 40 17.50 -19.34 9.93
CA GLU A 40 16.22 -19.79 9.37
C GLU A 40 15.08 -19.69 10.39
N VAL A 41 15.35 -20.01 11.67
CA VAL A 41 14.38 -19.84 12.77
C VAL A 41 14.17 -18.36 13.13
N MET A 42 15.20 -17.50 13.08
CA MET A 42 15.04 -16.04 13.27
C MET A 42 14.31 -15.38 12.10
N ARG A 43 14.58 -15.75 10.85
CA ARG A 43 13.84 -15.22 9.69
C ARG A 43 12.37 -15.61 9.74
N ASN A 44 12.06 -16.87 10.04
CA ASN A 44 10.66 -17.30 10.18
C ASN A 44 9.98 -16.70 11.41
N ARG A 45 10.72 -16.33 12.49
CA ARG A 45 10.18 -15.60 13.65
C ARG A 45 10.01 -14.09 13.42
N ILE A 46 10.89 -13.47 12.64
CA ILE A 46 10.78 -12.05 12.27
C ILE A 46 9.64 -11.86 11.27
N ILE A 47 9.53 -12.73 10.24
CA ILE A 47 8.44 -12.68 9.27
C ILE A 47 7.09 -13.01 9.91
N PHE A 48 7.00 -14.01 10.80
CA PHE A 48 5.77 -14.24 11.57
C PHE A 48 5.45 -13.05 12.49
N GLY A 49 6.45 -12.42 13.13
CA GLY A 49 6.23 -11.27 14.01
C GLY A 49 5.79 -9.99 13.28
N THR A 50 6.33 -9.73 12.07
CA THR A 50 5.95 -8.58 11.25
C THR A 50 4.59 -8.78 10.58
N CYS A 51 4.29 -9.99 10.10
CA CYS A 51 2.96 -10.29 9.55
C CYS A 51 1.88 -10.27 10.63
N LEU A 52 2.17 -10.68 11.87
CA LEU A 52 1.19 -10.67 12.96
C LEU A 52 0.94 -9.26 13.54
N LEU A 53 1.95 -8.36 13.51
CA LEU A 53 1.77 -6.93 13.81
C LEU A 53 1.03 -6.18 12.69
N ALA A 54 1.31 -6.48 11.41
CA ALA A 54 0.53 -5.96 10.29
C ALA A 54 -0.94 -6.44 10.35
N PHE A 55 -1.16 -7.70 10.74
CA PHE A 55 -2.50 -8.28 10.95
C PHE A 55 -3.24 -7.62 12.14
N ALA A 56 -2.53 -7.21 13.20
CA ALA A 56 -3.11 -6.48 14.33
C ALA A 56 -3.42 -5.01 14.01
N LEU A 57 -2.61 -4.35 13.19
CA LEU A 57 -2.85 -2.97 12.76
C LEU A 57 -3.98 -2.87 11.72
N LEU A 58 -4.12 -3.87 10.84
CA LEU A 58 -5.28 -4.02 9.96
C LEU A 58 -6.58 -4.28 10.75
N LEU A 59 -6.52 -5.06 11.83
CA LEU A 59 -7.66 -5.28 12.72
C LEU A 59 -8.05 -4.02 13.51
N ILE A 60 -7.11 -3.13 13.85
CA ILE A 60 -7.39 -1.81 14.45
C ILE A 60 -7.98 -0.84 13.42
N PHE A 61 -7.50 -0.87 12.18
CA PHE A 61 -8.03 -0.10 11.05
C PHE A 61 -9.52 -0.43 10.78
N ILE A 62 -9.93 -1.69 10.93
CA ILE A 62 -11.33 -2.15 10.78
C ILE A 62 -12.22 -1.75 11.99
N ILE A 63 -11.68 -1.62 13.20
CA ILE A 63 -12.46 -1.24 14.39
C ILE A 63 -12.72 0.28 14.46
N VAL A 64 -11.81 1.12 13.95
CA VAL A 64 -11.98 2.58 13.95
C VAL A 64 -13.02 3.04 12.91
N LYS A 65 -13.10 2.39 11.75
CA LYS A 65 -14.11 2.68 10.70
C LYS A 65 -15.55 2.42 11.17
N LEU A 66 -15.77 1.55 12.17
CA LEU A 66 -17.10 1.18 12.66
C LEU A 66 -17.72 2.17 13.70
N ILE A 67 -17.03 3.24 14.11
CA ILE A 67 -17.56 4.21 15.11
C ILE A 67 -17.70 5.65 14.56
N GLY A 68 -17.07 5.99 13.44
CA GLY A 68 -16.84 7.38 13.01
C GLY A 68 -17.87 8.07 12.11
N LEU A 69 -19.08 7.53 11.90
CA LEU A 69 -20.15 8.27 11.22
C LEU A 69 -20.80 9.28 12.19
N ALA A 70 -20.08 10.36 12.52
CA ALA A 70 -20.64 11.49 13.24
C ALA A 70 -19.92 12.82 12.94
N LEU A 71 -20.60 13.63 12.12
CA LEU A 71 -20.69 15.10 12.17
C LEU A 71 -19.53 15.95 11.63
N ASN A 72 -19.86 16.62 10.52
CA ASN A 72 -19.24 17.79 9.87
C ASN A 72 -18.60 18.83 10.81
N ALA A 73 -17.37 19.30 10.50
CA ALA A 73 -17.03 20.72 10.26
C ALA A 73 -15.52 21.00 10.02
N GLY A 74 -15.13 21.39 8.79
CA GLY A 74 -14.25 22.54 8.57
C GLY A 74 -13.07 22.42 7.58
N LYS A 75 -13.32 22.71 6.28
CA LYS A 75 -12.42 23.28 5.24
C LYS A 75 -10.89 23.23 5.47
N SER A 76 -10.33 22.06 5.72
CA SER A 76 -9.47 21.33 4.75
C SER A 76 -10.43 20.34 4.07
N SER A 77 -10.16 19.69 2.92
CA SER A 77 -11.09 18.59 2.56
C SER A 77 -11.02 17.60 3.73
N ASP A 78 -12.14 17.39 4.44
CA ASP A 78 -12.22 16.44 5.55
C ASP A 78 -12.42 15.00 5.01
N THR A 79 -12.22 14.83 3.71
CA THR A 79 -12.48 13.63 2.94
C THR A 79 -11.23 13.26 2.16
N SER A 80 -10.87 11.98 2.22
CA SER A 80 -9.77 11.44 1.41
C SER A 80 -10.09 11.57 -0.08
N THR A 81 -9.12 12.05 -0.86
CA THR A 81 -9.30 12.35 -2.28
C THR A 81 -8.19 11.73 -3.13
N LEU A 82 -8.57 10.99 -4.17
CA LEU A 82 -7.71 10.43 -5.19
C LEU A 82 -7.75 11.32 -6.44
N THR A 83 -6.63 11.94 -6.78
CA THR A 83 -6.52 12.82 -7.94
C THR A 83 -5.64 12.20 -9.01
N PHE A 84 -6.21 12.02 -10.20
CA PHE A 84 -5.46 11.71 -11.41
C PHE A 84 -4.91 13.01 -12.01
N ALA A 85 -3.60 13.15 -12.05
CA ALA A 85 -2.94 14.32 -12.61
C ALA A 85 -2.79 14.19 -14.13
N ALA A 86 -2.80 15.33 -14.84
CA ALA A 86 -2.64 15.37 -16.30
C ALA A 86 -1.28 14.81 -16.79
N ASP A 87 -0.27 14.75 -15.92
CA ASP A 87 1.03 14.15 -16.23
C ASP A 87 1.08 12.63 -15.99
N GLY A 88 -0.08 12.00 -15.72
CA GLY A 88 -0.24 10.57 -15.51
C GLY A 88 0.01 10.11 -14.07
N LYS A 89 0.46 10.99 -13.17
CA LYS A 89 0.63 10.65 -11.76
C LYS A 89 -0.70 10.52 -11.04
N VAL A 90 -0.67 9.83 -9.91
CA VAL A 90 -1.78 9.80 -8.97
C VAL A 90 -1.36 10.48 -7.67
N VAL A 91 -2.19 11.40 -7.19
CA VAL A 91 -1.99 12.09 -5.91
C VAL A 91 -3.11 11.65 -4.98
N PHE A 92 -2.75 11.10 -3.84
CA PHE A 92 -3.71 10.73 -2.80
C PHE A 92 -3.54 11.65 -1.60
N GLU A 93 -4.61 12.38 -1.27
CA GLU A 93 -4.71 13.18 -0.06
C GLU A 93 -5.59 12.44 0.93
N GLU A 94 -4.96 11.76 1.89
CA GLU A 94 -5.65 10.95 2.89
C GLU A 94 -5.96 11.77 4.14
N VAL A 95 -7.20 11.62 4.62
CA VAL A 95 -7.65 12.09 5.93
C VAL A 95 -8.04 10.87 6.76
N THR A 96 -7.39 10.69 7.90
CA THR A 96 -7.66 9.56 8.78
C THR A 96 -7.67 10.01 10.24
N ASP A 97 -8.47 9.33 11.05
CA ASP A 97 -8.48 9.57 12.49
C ASP A 97 -7.15 9.12 13.09
N PHE A 98 -6.65 9.90 14.04
CA PHE A 98 -5.33 9.75 14.62
C PHE A 98 -5.35 10.04 16.11
N ASP A 99 -5.18 8.98 16.89
CA ASP A 99 -5.07 9.07 18.35
C ASP A 99 -3.68 9.58 18.74
N THR A 100 -3.60 10.89 19.03
CA THR A 100 -2.38 11.55 19.48
C THR A 100 -1.93 11.16 20.88
N ASP A 101 -2.82 10.56 21.68
CA ASP A 101 -2.48 10.09 23.03
C ASP A 101 -1.72 8.76 22.96
N THR A 102 -2.02 7.95 21.95
CA THR A 102 -1.38 6.65 21.70
C THR A 102 -0.19 6.74 20.75
N TYR A 103 -0.24 7.59 19.72
CA TYR A 103 0.76 7.62 18.65
C TYR A 103 1.35 9.01 18.43
N SER A 104 2.66 9.09 18.19
CA SER A 104 3.32 10.35 17.84
C SER A 104 3.36 10.60 16.32
N LYS A 105 3.29 11.86 15.92
CA LYS A 105 3.51 12.29 14.52
C LYS A 105 4.84 11.78 13.95
N SER A 106 5.90 11.73 14.76
CA SER A 106 7.21 11.23 14.36
C SER A 106 7.20 9.75 14.03
N GLU A 107 6.51 8.94 14.82
CA GLU A 107 6.37 7.50 14.58
C GLU A 107 5.55 7.24 13.32
N LEU A 108 4.41 7.93 13.15
CA LEU A 108 3.63 7.87 11.92
C LEU A 108 4.51 8.20 10.70
N LYS A 109 5.27 9.30 10.77
CA LYS A 109 6.17 9.68 9.68
C LYS A 109 7.26 8.64 9.41
N SER A 110 7.88 8.07 10.45
CA SER A 110 8.90 7.04 10.26
C SER A 110 8.30 5.80 9.60
N TYR A 111 7.16 5.34 10.12
CA TYR A 111 6.43 4.19 9.59
C TYR A 111 6.04 4.37 8.12
N THR A 112 5.44 5.52 7.76
CA THR A 112 5.07 5.81 6.37
C THR A 112 6.29 5.84 5.45
N ASN A 113 7.40 6.44 5.88
CA ASN A 113 8.62 6.45 5.08
C ASN A 113 9.23 5.06 4.90
N ASP A 114 9.23 4.23 5.94
CA ASP A 114 9.74 2.87 5.89
C ASP A 114 8.90 1.99 4.96
N LEU A 115 7.57 2.13 5.01
CA LEU A 115 6.63 1.46 4.12
C LEU A 115 6.85 1.86 2.66
N ILE A 116 6.90 3.16 2.37
CA ILE A 116 7.17 3.69 1.02
C ILE A 116 8.53 3.22 0.53
N LYS A 117 9.57 3.26 1.37
CA LYS A 117 10.90 2.80 1.02
C LYS A 117 10.88 1.31 0.66
N SER A 118 10.26 0.47 1.49
CA SER A 118 10.15 -0.97 1.25
C SER A 118 9.43 -1.28 -0.07
N PHE A 119 8.36 -0.55 -0.37
CA PHE A 119 7.65 -0.69 -1.64
C PHE A 119 8.52 -0.26 -2.83
N ASN A 120 9.12 0.93 -2.76
CA ASN A 120 9.99 1.45 -3.81
C ASN A 120 11.21 0.56 -4.08
N ASP A 121 11.79 -0.06 -3.05
CA ASP A 121 12.92 -0.98 -3.20
C ASP A 121 12.55 -2.24 -4.03
N THR A 122 11.25 -2.59 -4.07
CA THR A 122 10.74 -3.78 -4.79
C THR A 122 10.10 -3.43 -6.13
N TYR A 123 9.27 -2.38 -6.18
CA TYR A 123 8.50 -1.99 -7.36
C TYR A 123 9.33 -1.16 -8.36
N GLY A 124 10.18 -0.28 -7.84
CA GLY A 124 10.97 0.65 -8.64
C GLY A 124 11.32 1.90 -7.84
N SER A 125 12.57 2.36 -7.95
CA SER A 125 13.02 3.52 -7.19
C SER A 125 12.17 4.74 -7.51
N LYS A 126 11.66 5.43 -6.47
CA LYS A 126 10.82 6.64 -6.58
C LYS A 126 9.43 6.42 -7.21
N ALA A 127 8.86 5.22 -7.07
CA ALA A 127 7.49 4.97 -7.49
C ALA A 127 6.46 5.72 -6.62
N ILE A 128 6.74 5.86 -5.32
CA ILE A 128 5.92 6.60 -4.36
C ILE A 128 6.76 7.63 -3.60
N SER A 129 6.17 8.78 -3.32
CA SER A 129 6.73 9.84 -2.47
C SER A 129 5.72 10.34 -1.45
N LEU A 130 6.19 10.66 -0.24
CA LEU A 130 5.42 11.34 0.79
C LEU A 130 5.69 12.85 0.69
N ASP A 131 4.74 13.60 0.16
CA ASP A 131 4.87 15.05 -0.04
C ASP A 131 4.57 15.82 1.24
N LYS A 132 3.56 15.37 2.00
CA LYS A 132 3.10 16.06 3.20
C LYS A 132 2.60 15.09 4.26
N LEU A 133 2.88 15.41 5.52
CA LEU A 133 2.28 14.77 6.67
C LEU A 133 2.03 15.81 7.77
N ARG A 134 0.76 15.99 8.13
CA ARG A 134 0.31 16.89 9.20
C ARG A 134 -0.61 16.11 10.14
N VAL A 135 -0.47 16.38 11.43
CA VAL A 135 -1.46 15.98 12.45
C VAL A 135 -2.07 17.26 12.99
N LYS A 136 -3.40 17.32 13.09
CA LYS A 136 -4.14 18.46 13.64
C LYS A 136 -5.37 17.92 14.36
N GLY A 137 -5.45 18.17 15.66
CA GLY A 137 -6.49 17.55 16.49
C GLY A 137 -6.31 16.03 16.51
N ASP A 138 -7.43 15.34 16.35
CA ASP A 138 -7.59 13.89 16.28
C ASP A 138 -7.49 13.35 14.84
N LYS A 139 -6.91 14.11 13.90
CA LYS A 139 -6.76 13.70 12.50
C LYS A 139 -5.33 13.82 11.99
N ALA A 140 -4.94 12.85 11.16
CA ALA A 140 -3.76 12.88 10.32
C ALA A 140 -4.14 13.16 8.87
N TYR A 141 -3.32 13.96 8.21
CA TYR A 141 -3.44 14.38 6.82
C TYR A 141 -2.15 14.01 6.10
N LEU A 142 -2.25 13.08 5.15
CA LEU A 142 -1.12 12.63 4.35
C LEU A 142 -1.35 13.04 2.90
N LYS A 143 -0.27 13.42 2.21
CA LYS A 143 -0.26 13.58 0.76
C LYS A 143 0.83 12.70 0.19
N THR A 144 0.43 11.72 -0.60
CA THR A 144 1.35 10.83 -1.32
C THR A 144 1.17 10.99 -2.81
N THR A 145 2.28 10.99 -3.54
CA THR A 145 2.29 10.98 -5.00
C THR A 145 2.84 9.65 -5.48
N TYR A 146 2.10 9.00 -6.36
CA TYR A 146 2.40 7.74 -7.03
C TYR A 146 2.75 8.03 -8.48
N LYS A 147 3.63 7.20 -9.04
CA LYS A 147 4.10 7.32 -10.42
C LYS A 147 2.95 7.29 -11.43
N ASP A 148 1.97 6.41 -11.22
CA ASP A 148 0.84 6.13 -12.09
C ASP A 148 -0.25 5.36 -11.32
N ALA A 149 -1.38 5.08 -11.99
CA ALA A 149 -2.49 4.31 -11.43
C ALA A 149 -2.09 2.88 -11.06
N ASP A 150 -1.28 2.22 -11.89
CA ASP A 150 -0.76 0.87 -11.62
C ASP A 150 0.08 0.82 -10.32
N CYS A 151 0.89 1.86 -10.07
CA CYS A 151 1.63 2.00 -8.84
C CYS A 151 0.71 2.18 -7.62
N TYR A 152 -0.37 2.94 -7.75
CA TYR A 152 -1.36 3.10 -6.68
C TYR A 152 -2.03 1.75 -6.40
N SER A 153 -2.55 1.07 -7.42
CA SER A 153 -3.16 -0.25 -7.29
C SER A 153 -2.23 -1.29 -6.68
N ALA A 154 -0.97 -1.32 -7.08
CA ALA A 154 0.00 -2.27 -6.52
C ALA A 154 0.30 -1.98 -5.03
N PHE A 155 0.20 -0.72 -4.61
CA PHE A 155 0.45 -0.32 -3.22
C PHE A 155 -0.77 -0.56 -2.32
N THR A 156 -1.97 -0.21 -2.78
CA THR A 156 -3.21 -0.25 -1.98
C THR A 156 -3.98 -1.56 -2.15
N SER A 157 -3.75 -2.29 -3.23
CA SER A 157 -4.57 -3.42 -3.70
C SER A 157 -5.97 -3.04 -4.19
N TYR A 158 -6.32 -1.74 -4.26
CA TYR A 158 -7.54 -1.28 -4.91
C TYR A 158 -7.34 -1.22 -6.43
N THR A 159 -8.31 -1.73 -7.20
CA THR A 159 -8.27 -1.58 -8.66
C THR A 159 -8.38 -0.11 -9.00
N THR A 160 -7.39 0.41 -9.72
CA THR A 160 -7.26 1.81 -10.10
C THR A 160 -6.60 1.87 -11.47
N TYR A 161 -7.25 2.53 -12.41
CA TYR A 161 -6.78 2.64 -13.79
C TYR A 161 -7.06 4.04 -14.31
N ASN A 162 -6.19 4.55 -15.18
CA ASN A 162 -6.42 5.82 -15.87
C ASN A 162 -5.66 5.86 -17.19
N ALA A 163 -6.39 5.80 -18.31
CA ALA A 163 -5.84 5.88 -19.66
C ALA A 163 -6.93 6.28 -20.67
N SER A 164 -6.65 6.17 -21.97
CA SER A 164 -7.68 6.34 -23.00
C SER A 164 -8.73 5.22 -22.93
N TYR A 165 -9.93 5.48 -23.46
CA TYR A 165 -10.95 4.44 -23.62
C TYR A 165 -10.43 3.23 -24.40
N THR A 166 -9.70 3.47 -25.49
CA THR A 166 -9.12 2.40 -26.31
C THR A 166 -8.16 1.52 -25.51
N ASP A 167 -7.26 2.14 -24.71
CA ASP A 167 -6.34 1.40 -23.86
C ASP A 167 -7.07 0.59 -22.78
N ALA A 168 -8.17 1.13 -22.23
CA ALA A 168 -9.00 0.43 -21.24
C ALA A 168 -9.65 -0.83 -21.84
N VAL A 169 -10.16 -0.75 -23.07
CA VAL A 169 -10.71 -1.90 -23.79
C VAL A 169 -9.61 -2.94 -24.07
N GLU A 170 -8.43 -2.51 -24.50
CA GLU A 170 -7.28 -3.41 -24.72
C GLU A 170 -6.80 -4.08 -23.42
N ALA A 171 -6.90 -3.37 -22.28
CA ALA A 171 -6.64 -3.91 -20.95
C ALA A 171 -7.73 -4.90 -20.47
N GLY A 172 -8.85 -5.04 -21.21
CA GLY A 172 -9.90 -6.01 -20.96
C GLY A 172 -11.04 -5.50 -20.07
N TYR A 173 -11.17 -4.19 -19.86
CA TYR A 173 -12.31 -3.63 -19.14
C TYR A 173 -13.58 -3.70 -19.98
N ASP A 174 -14.68 -4.13 -19.35
CA ASP A 174 -16.00 -4.21 -19.97
C ASP A 174 -16.78 -2.92 -19.73
N PHE A 175 -17.37 -2.38 -20.79
CA PHE A 175 -18.20 -1.17 -20.78
C PHE A 175 -19.67 -1.48 -21.07
N GLY A 176 -20.07 -2.76 -21.07
CA GLY A 176 -21.46 -3.23 -21.18
C GLY A 176 -22.34 -2.95 -19.95
N VAL A 177 -22.05 -1.89 -19.20
CA VAL A 177 -22.78 -1.45 -18.01
C VAL A 177 -23.66 -0.24 -18.34
N LEU A 178 -24.54 0.14 -17.41
CA LEU A 178 -25.30 1.39 -17.54
C LEU A 178 -24.44 2.58 -17.14
N PHE A 179 -24.63 3.70 -17.82
CA PHE A 179 -23.92 4.96 -17.56
C PHE A 179 -24.91 6.10 -17.40
N SER A 180 -24.67 6.96 -16.41
CA SER A 180 -25.30 8.27 -16.27
C SER A 180 -24.47 9.30 -17.01
N GLN A 181 -25.11 10.08 -17.88
CA GLN A 181 -24.49 11.24 -18.50
C GLN A 181 -24.46 12.42 -17.53
N VAL A 182 -23.38 13.19 -17.56
CA VAL A 182 -23.31 14.51 -16.91
C VAL A 182 -23.84 15.55 -17.89
N ALA A 183 -24.92 16.24 -17.51
CA ALA A 183 -25.49 17.35 -18.25
C ALA A 183 -26.02 18.40 -17.27
N ASP A 184 -25.79 19.68 -17.55
CA ASP A 184 -26.18 20.80 -16.69
C ASP A 184 -25.76 20.59 -15.21
N ASP A 185 -24.51 20.15 -15.00
CA ASP A 185 -23.90 19.85 -13.70
C ASP A 185 -24.65 18.81 -12.86
N LYS A 186 -25.32 17.85 -13.53
CA LYS A 186 -26.08 16.78 -12.90
C LYS A 186 -25.90 15.45 -13.61
N LEU A 187 -25.98 14.37 -12.83
CA LEU A 187 -26.10 13.02 -13.37
C LEU A 187 -27.56 12.77 -13.81
N LEU A 188 -27.72 12.44 -15.09
CA LEU A 188 -28.99 11.98 -15.65
C LEU A 188 -29.25 10.51 -15.26
N GLU A 189 -30.48 10.05 -15.53
CA GLU A 189 -30.84 8.64 -15.34
C GLU A 189 -29.91 7.73 -16.15
N ALA A 190 -29.43 6.65 -15.52
CA ALA A 190 -28.49 5.74 -16.14
C ALA A 190 -29.13 4.98 -17.30
N GLY A 191 -28.41 4.88 -18.42
CA GLY A 191 -28.88 4.22 -19.63
C GLY A 191 -27.82 3.36 -20.30
N VAL A 192 -28.24 2.58 -21.29
CA VAL A 192 -27.31 1.84 -22.16
C VAL A 192 -26.65 2.82 -23.12
N ILE A 193 -25.33 2.76 -23.22
CA ILE A 193 -24.53 3.62 -24.11
C ILE A 193 -23.74 2.74 -25.08
N ASN A 194 -23.60 3.19 -26.33
CA ASN A 194 -22.66 2.59 -27.27
C ASN A 194 -21.25 3.13 -27.00
N ALA A 195 -20.57 2.53 -26.02
CA ALA A 195 -19.27 2.99 -25.53
C ALA A 195 -18.23 3.13 -26.66
N ASP A 196 -18.20 2.21 -27.63
CA ASP A 196 -17.24 2.24 -28.75
C ASP A 196 -17.35 3.49 -29.62
N THR A 197 -18.53 4.10 -29.67
CA THR A 197 -18.76 5.33 -30.44
C THR A 197 -18.69 6.56 -29.55
N GLU A 198 -19.32 6.52 -28.39
CA GLU A 198 -19.46 7.70 -27.52
C GLU A 198 -18.19 8.00 -26.73
N PHE A 199 -17.38 6.98 -26.39
CA PHE A 199 -16.20 7.13 -25.53
C PHE A 199 -14.88 7.10 -26.30
N ALA A 200 -14.90 6.96 -27.63
CA ALA A 200 -13.71 6.75 -28.46
C ALA A 200 -12.59 7.78 -28.25
N ASP A 201 -12.95 9.05 -28.05
CA ASP A 201 -12.01 10.17 -27.86
C ASP A 201 -11.86 10.58 -26.38
N TYR A 202 -12.41 9.80 -25.45
CA TYR A 202 -12.38 10.07 -24.02
C TYR A 202 -11.28 9.28 -23.30
N ASN A 203 -10.91 9.79 -22.13
CA ASN A 203 -10.18 9.02 -21.15
C ASN A 203 -11.15 8.36 -20.16
N VAL A 204 -10.65 7.32 -19.52
CA VAL A 204 -11.38 6.53 -18.53
C VAL A 204 -10.53 6.41 -17.28
N ALA A 205 -11.07 6.87 -16.16
CA ALA A 205 -10.59 6.47 -14.84
C ALA A 205 -11.49 5.37 -14.28
N ILE A 206 -10.89 4.29 -13.75
CA ILE A 206 -11.61 3.19 -13.12
C ILE A 206 -11.12 3.08 -11.68
N VAL A 207 -12.04 3.09 -10.72
CA VAL A 207 -11.72 3.07 -9.29
C VAL A 207 -12.66 2.09 -8.58
N ASN A 208 -12.08 1.17 -7.80
CA ASN A 208 -12.81 0.23 -6.96
C ASN A 208 -12.50 0.53 -5.49
N GLU A 209 -12.91 1.72 -5.03
CA GLU A 209 -12.68 2.25 -3.69
C GLU A 209 -13.78 3.29 -3.38
N ASN A 210 -14.30 3.30 -2.15
CA ASN A 210 -15.22 4.33 -1.68
C ASN A 210 -14.44 5.60 -1.33
N ILE A 211 -14.30 6.50 -2.29
CA ILE A 211 -13.39 7.64 -2.21
C ILE A 211 -13.90 8.81 -3.06
N THR A 212 -13.43 10.02 -2.76
CA THR A 212 -13.59 11.16 -3.68
C THR A 212 -12.52 11.08 -4.76
N VAL A 213 -12.93 11.20 -6.02
CA VAL A 213 -12.04 11.10 -7.19
C VAL A 213 -12.09 12.39 -7.97
N THR A 214 -10.92 12.93 -8.31
CA THR A 214 -10.76 14.05 -9.25
C THR A 214 -9.98 13.60 -10.47
N VAL A 215 -10.49 13.90 -11.66
CA VAL A 215 -9.88 13.59 -12.95
C VAL A 215 -9.31 14.85 -13.62
N PRO A 216 -8.36 14.74 -14.58
CA PRO A 216 -7.70 15.91 -15.16
C PRO A 216 -8.52 16.66 -16.22
N GLY A 217 -9.82 16.40 -16.33
CA GLY A 217 -10.73 17.11 -17.23
C GLY A 217 -12.19 16.88 -16.90
N ASP A 218 -13.10 17.37 -17.75
CA ASP A 218 -14.52 17.38 -17.40
C ASP A 218 -15.16 16.00 -17.63
N ILE A 219 -15.87 15.53 -16.61
CA ILE A 219 -16.59 14.25 -16.58
C ILE A 219 -17.81 14.36 -17.49
N ALA A 220 -17.91 13.42 -18.42
CA ALA A 220 -19.05 13.31 -19.34
C ALA A 220 -20.00 12.18 -18.94
N TYR A 221 -19.47 11.07 -18.41
CA TYR A 221 -20.27 9.91 -17.98
C TYR A 221 -19.68 9.23 -16.75
N VAL A 222 -20.55 8.61 -15.95
CA VAL A 222 -20.16 7.76 -14.83
C VAL A 222 -20.98 6.47 -14.88
N SER A 223 -20.36 5.31 -14.64
CA SER A 223 -21.09 4.04 -14.56
C SER A 223 -22.10 4.05 -13.41
N ASN A 224 -23.20 3.32 -13.56
CA ASN A 224 -24.27 3.22 -12.58
C ASN A 224 -23.79 2.57 -11.27
N ALA A 225 -23.45 3.41 -10.30
CA ALA A 225 -23.06 3.09 -8.95
C ALA A 225 -23.60 4.19 -8.01
N ASP A 226 -23.41 4.05 -6.71
CA ASP A 226 -23.74 5.12 -5.75
C ASP A 226 -22.66 6.20 -5.81
N VAL A 227 -22.89 7.20 -6.66
CA VAL A 227 -21.97 8.29 -6.96
C VAL A 227 -22.64 9.66 -6.81
N GLU A 228 -21.93 10.60 -6.23
CA GLU A 228 -22.32 12.01 -6.13
C GLU A 228 -21.39 12.87 -7.00
N LEU A 229 -21.94 13.68 -7.89
CA LEU A 229 -21.19 14.68 -8.64
C LEU A 229 -20.95 15.92 -7.77
N ILE A 230 -19.69 16.27 -7.55
CA ILE A 230 -19.29 17.38 -6.68
C ILE A 230 -18.95 18.63 -7.50
N ASP A 231 -18.23 18.44 -8.61
CA ASP A 231 -17.83 19.47 -9.56
C ASP A 231 -17.66 18.82 -10.96
N SER A 232 -17.39 19.60 -12.00
CA SER A 232 -17.27 19.10 -13.38
C SER A 232 -16.20 18.02 -13.54
N ASP A 233 -15.20 17.98 -12.67
CA ASP A 233 -14.07 17.04 -12.70
C ASP A 233 -13.96 16.14 -11.46
N THR A 234 -14.94 16.20 -10.55
CA THR A 234 -14.85 15.55 -9.23
C THR A 234 -16.15 14.85 -8.84
N ILE A 235 -16.04 13.58 -8.43
CA ILE A 235 -17.14 12.78 -7.88
C ILE A 235 -16.78 12.17 -6.53
N THR A 236 -17.76 11.79 -5.74
CA THR A 236 -17.60 10.92 -4.57
C THR A 236 -18.25 9.57 -4.85
N ILE A 237 -17.50 8.49 -4.62
CA ILE A 237 -17.97 7.11 -4.71
C ILE A 237 -18.31 6.61 -3.30
N SER A 238 -19.51 6.08 -3.13
CA SER A 238 -19.98 5.48 -1.89
C SER A 238 -20.67 4.15 -2.13
N GLN A 239 -21.13 3.52 -1.05
CA GLN A 239 -21.98 2.34 -1.10
C GLN A 239 -23.39 2.71 -0.66
N ALA A 240 -24.38 2.30 -1.45
CA ALA A 240 -25.78 2.63 -1.20
C ALA A 240 -26.32 2.07 0.14
N ASP A 241 -25.73 0.98 0.64
CA ASP A 241 -26.12 0.35 1.91
C ASP A 241 -25.31 0.84 3.13
N GLY A 242 -24.34 1.75 2.90
CA GLY A 242 -23.45 2.29 3.93
C GLY A 242 -22.35 1.31 4.39
N ASN A 243 -22.18 0.16 3.74
CA ASN A 243 -21.11 -0.78 4.04
C ASN A 243 -19.78 -0.29 3.44
N SER A 244 -18.94 0.36 4.26
CA SER A 244 -17.65 0.87 3.82
C SER A 244 -16.66 -0.18 3.30
N ASP A 245 -16.88 -1.46 3.62
CA ASP A 245 -15.96 -2.56 3.31
C ASP A 245 -16.26 -3.21 1.95
N ALA A 246 -17.44 -2.95 1.39
CA ALA A 246 -17.75 -3.32 0.01
C ALA A 246 -17.45 -2.12 -0.90
N THR A 247 -17.03 -2.40 -2.13
CA THR A 247 -16.69 -1.39 -3.12
C THR A 247 -17.23 -1.84 -4.47
N ASP A 248 -17.82 -0.90 -5.21
CA ASP A 248 -18.22 -1.12 -6.60
C ASP A 248 -17.15 -0.52 -7.51
N MET A 249 -16.87 -1.21 -8.61
CA MET A 249 -15.98 -0.69 -9.63
C MET A 249 -16.71 0.41 -10.41
N VAL A 250 -16.23 1.64 -10.29
CA VAL A 250 -16.80 2.82 -10.95
C VAL A 250 -15.92 3.23 -12.11
N TYR A 251 -16.56 3.50 -13.25
CA TYR A 251 -15.96 4.03 -14.46
C TYR A 251 -16.33 5.51 -14.57
N ILE A 252 -15.33 6.36 -14.75
CA ILE A 252 -15.45 7.81 -14.90
C ILE A 252 -14.91 8.15 -16.27
N ILE A 253 -15.80 8.55 -17.19
CA ILE A 253 -15.46 8.90 -18.57
C ILE A 253 -15.31 10.42 -18.63
N TYR A 254 -14.15 10.90 -19.03
CA TYR A 254 -13.83 12.33 -18.98
C TYR A 254 -13.01 12.80 -20.18
N SER A 255 -13.22 14.06 -20.56
CA SER A 255 -12.51 14.71 -21.66
C SER A 255 -11.13 15.18 -21.24
N THR A 256 -10.17 15.27 -22.15
CA THR A 256 -8.90 15.95 -21.87
C THR A 256 -9.09 17.47 -22.01
N LYS A 257 -8.60 18.23 -21.03
CA LYS A 257 -8.54 19.71 -21.10
C LYS A 257 -7.47 20.19 -22.08
#